data_AF-A0A016W7Y0-F1
#
_entry.id   AF-A0A016W7Y0-F1
#
_cell.length_a   1.000
_cell.length_b   1.000
_cell.length_c   1.000
_cell.angle_alpha   90.00
_cell.angle_beta   90.00
_cell.angle_gamma   90.00
#
_symmetry.space_group_name_H-M   'P 1'
#
loop_
_entity.id
_entity.type
_entity.pdbx_description
1 polymer ?
#
loop_
_entity_poly.entity_id
_entity_poly.type
_entity_poly.pdbx_seq_one_letter_code
_entity_poly.pdbx_strand_id
1 'polypeptide(L)'
;MKLRDRKILNYLKILQRQHHISQDLFSVLLRYVASHQLAVVYDEALDFLATCKHYHMFPSFIEKRFSCLPHQRNQRVQRGISNLKTALLDAAIADRKRRRSQCILAIVRSKSQLQSQLRPTIWRNISSQNQSICKRLRHQEKRRLEDKLNRLRERSQPHKHSTFMKMNAIPPKRHTVIGTNEIDNDMAAVLNLGPSFAISRKTTNTTIDEALCGIHHFVHRLRSRIQRGATVLDRESTLLCSMPFPSHFSENN
;
A
#
# COMPACT_ATOMS: atom_id res chain seq x y z
N MET A 1 -6.76 -1.47 -30.77
CA MET A 1 -5.79 -2.05 -29.80
C MET A 1 -4.57 -1.15 -29.74
N LYS A 2 -4.08 -0.78 -28.55
CA LYS A 2 -2.87 0.04 -28.40
C LYS A 2 -1.63 -0.86 -28.31
N LEU A 3 -0.58 -0.53 -29.05
CA LEU A 3 0.72 -1.21 -28.95
C LEU A 3 1.39 -0.85 -27.62
N ARG A 4 2.01 -1.84 -26.99
CA ARG A 4 2.72 -1.67 -25.71
C ARG A 4 4.15 -1.21 -25.93
N ASP A 5 4.83 -1.79 -26.93
CA ASP A 5 6.10 -1.26 -27.43
C ASP A 5 5.87 -0.55 -28.76
N ARG A 6 5.95 0.79 -28.74
CA ARG A 6 5.78 1.64 -29.92
C ARG A 6 7.01 1.65 -30.84
N LYS A 7 8.17 1.18 -30.39
CA LYS A 7 9.39 1.15 -31.22
C LYS A 7 9.20 0.27 -32.46
N ILE A 8 8.32 -0.73 -32.39
CA ILE A 8 7.99 -1.58 -33.53
C ILE A 8 7.26 -0.82 -34.64
N LEU A 9 6.53 0.27 -34.35
CA LEU A 9 5.80 1.03 -35.36
C LEU A 9 6.73 1.61 -36.42
N ASN A 10 7.90 2.11 -36.02
CA ASN A 10 8.85 2.69 -36.95
C ASN A 10 9.39 1.61 -37.91
N TYR A 11 9.73 0.44 -37.38
CA TYR A 11 10.16 -0.72 -38.17
C TYR A 11 9.06 -1.17 -39.16
N LEU A 12 7.82 -1.30 -38.69
CA LEU A 12 6.69 -1.70 -39.54
C LEU A 12 6.38 -0.66 -40.63
N LYS A 13 6.48 0.64 -40.32
CA LYS A 13 6.29 1.72 -41.30
C LYS A 13 7.37 1.71 -42.38
N ILE A 14 8.63 1.43 -42.02
CA ILE A 14 9.72 1.29 -42.99
C ILE A 14 9.45 0.11 -43.93
N LEU A 15 9.05 -1.04 -43.37
CA LEU A 15 8.68 -2.22 -44.15
C LEU A 15 7.47 -1.97 -45.07
N GLN A 16 6.47 -1.23 -44.60
CA GLN A 16 5.30 -0.87 -45.40
C GLN A 16 5.71 -0.08 -46.64
N ARG A 17 6.63 0.87 -46.49
CA ARG A 17 7.16 1.68 -47.61
C ARG A 17 8.01 0.86 -48.56
N GLN A 18 8.86 -0.03 -48.05
CA GLN A 18 9.78 -0.84 -48.86
C GLN A 18 9.09 -1.93 -49.68
N HIS A 19 7.96 -2.45 -49.20
CA HIS A 19 7.28 -3.59 -49.83
C HIS A 19 5.88 -3.27 -50.34
N HIS A 20 5.51 -1.99 -50.41
CA HIS A 20 4.18 -1.51 -50.86
C HIS A 20 3.01 -2.27 -50.23
N ILE A 21 3.08 -2.52 -48.92
CA ILE A 21 2.03 -3.25 -48.18
C ILE A 21 0.77 -2.37 -48.15
N SER A 22 -0.37 -2.95 -48.57
CA SER A 22 -1.66 -2.25 -48.56
C SER A 22 -2.06 -1.84 -47.14
N GLN A 23 -2.88 -0.79 -47.04
CA GLN A 23 -3.32 -0.26 -45.74
C GLN A 23 -4.11 -1.29 -44.92
N ASP A 24 -4.92 -2.11 -45.59
CA ASP A 24 -5.68 -3.19 -44.96
C ASP A 24 -4.77 -4.26 -44.37
N LEU A 25 -3.78 -4.72 -45.14
CA LEU A 25 -2.81 -5.71 -44.70
C LEU A 25 -1.93 -5.17 -43.56
N PHE A 26 -1.57 -3.88 -43.61
CA PHE A 26 -0.86 -3.20 -42.53
C PHE A 26 -1.70 -3.13 -41.24
N SER A 27 -3.01 -2.91 -41.33
CA SER A 27 -3.90 -2.92 -40.16
C SER A 27 -3.95 -4.30 -39.50
N VAL A 28 -3.98 -5.37 -40.30
CA VAL A 28 -3.95 -6.76 -39.84
C VAL A 28 -2.60 -7.07 -39.18
N LEU A 29 -1.51 -6.58 -39.76
CA LEU A 29 -0.16 -6.70 -39.21
C LEU A 29 -0.03 -6.02 -37.84
N LEU A 30 -0.57 -4.80 -37.70
CA LEU A 30 -0.61 -4.10 -36.42
C LEU A 30 -1.43 -4.87 -35.38
N ARG A 31 -2.58 -5.43 -35.79
CA ARG A 31 -3.42 -6.25 -34.91
C ARG A 31 -2.70 -7.52 -34.47
N TYR A 32 -1.99 -8.19 -35.38
CA TYR A 32 -1.16 -9.36 -35.08
C TYR A 32 -0.11 -9.05 -34.01
N VAL A 33 0.69 -8.00 -34.24
CA VAL A 33 1.74 -7.57 -33.30
C VAL A 33 1.15 -7.16 -31.96
N ALA A 34 0.10 -6.34 -31.96
CA ALA A 34 -0.54 -5.89 -30.72
C ALA A 34 -1.12 -7.06 -29.92
N SER A 35 -1.73 -8.03 -30.60
CA SER A 35 -2.28 -9.23 -29.95
C SER A 35 -1.17 -10.10 -29.35
N HIS A 36 -0.04 -10.25 -30.04
CA HIS A 36 1.16 -10.93 -29.51
C HIS A 36 1.71 -10.25 -28.25
N GLN A 37 1.91 -8.93 -28.30
CA GLN A 37 2.40 -8.18 -27.14
C GLN A 37 1.44 -8.29 -25.95
N LEU A 38 0.13 -8.21 -26.20
CA LEU A 38 -0.89 -8.37 -25.15
C LEU A 38 -0.95 -9.79 -24.59
N ALA A 39 -0.79 -10.82 -25.43
CA ALA A 39 -0.74 -12.20 -24.97
C ALA A 39 0.42 -12.43 -23.99
N VAL A 40 1.62 -11.95 -24.32
CA VAL A 40 2.81 -12.03 -23.43
C VAL A 40 2.56 -11.34 -22.10
N VAL A 41 1.94 -10.16 -22.14
CA VAL A 41 1.55 -9.43 -20.93
C VAL A 41 0.57 -10.22 -20.07
N TYR A 42 -0.40 -10.88 -20.71
CA TYR A 42 -1.38 -11.67 -20.00
C TYR A 42 -0.77 -12.94 -19.40
N ASP A 43 0.20 -13.57 -20.07
CA ASP A 43 0.98 -14.69 -19.52
C ASP A 43 1.65 -14.26 -18.20
N GLU A 44 2.48 -13.21 -18.24
CA GLU A 44 3.21 -12.76 -17.04
C GLU A 44 2.26 -12.26 -15.93
N ALA A 45 1.15 -11.62 -16.30
CA ALA A 45 0.14 -11.22 -15.34
C ALA A 45 -0.58 -12.40 -14.70
N LEU A 46 -0.81 -13.50 -15.43
CA LEU A 46 -1.40 -14.71 -14.89
C LEU A 46 -0.44 -15.40 -13.92
N ASP A 47 0.84 -15.49 -14.25
CA ASP A 47 1.86 -16.06 -13.36
C ASP A 47 1.96 -15.26 -12.05
N PHE A 48 1.93 -13.92 -12.14
CA PHE A 48 1.86 -13.05 -10.97
C PHE A 48 0.60 -13.30 -10.12
N LEU A 49 -0.59 -13.38 -10.73
CA LEU A 49 -1.84 -13.60 -9.98
C LEU A 49 -1.90 -15.01 -9.38
N ALA A 50 -1.38 -16.02 -10.08
CA ALA A 50 -1.26 -17.39 -9.56
C ALA A 50 -0.32 -17.43 -8.35
N THR A 51 0.80 -16.71 -8.42
CA THR A 51 1.73 -16.56 -7.29
C THR A 51 1.06 -15.86 -6.11
N CYS A 52 0.32 -14.78 -6.35
CA CYS A 52 -0.49 -14.12 -5.32
C CYS A 52 -1.50 -15.08 -4.67
N LYS A 53 -2.18 -15.91 -5.47
CA LYS A 53 -3.12 -16.92 -4.96
C LYS A 53 -2.43 -17.95 -4.08
N HIS A 54 -1.26 -18.45 -4.51
CA HIS A 54 -0.49 -19.46 -3.78
C HIS A 54 -0.05 -18.98 -2.39
N TYR A 55 0.41 -17.73 -2.29
CA TYR A 55 0.84 -17.15 -1.02
C TYR A 55 -0.28 -16.41 -0.26
N HIS A 56 -1.54 -16.54 -0.68
CA HIS A 56 -2.68 -15.81 -0.11
C HIS A 56 -2.47 -14.28 0.00
N MET A 57 -1.73 -13.71 -0.95
CA MET A 57 -1.46 -12.28 -1.03
C MET A 57 -2.45 -11.62 -1.98
N PHE A 58 -2.95 -10.44 -1.61
CA PHE A 58 -3.89 -9.70 -2.45
C PHE A 58 -3.20 -8.51 -3.13
N PRO A 59 -3.28 -8.41 -4.48
CA PRO A 59 -2.78 -7.24 -5.18
C PRO A 59 -3.46 -5.95 -4.69
N SER A 60 -2.73 -4.83 -4.79
CA SER A 60 -3.22 -3.53 -4.31
C SER A 60 -4.54 -3.07 -4.94
N PHE A 61 -4.86 -3.48 -6.17
CA PHE A 61 -6.14 -3.14 -6.80
C PHE A 61 -7.33 -3.89 -6.17
N ILE A 62 -7.09 -5.03 -5.52
CA ILE A 62 -8.09 -5.73 -4.70
C ILE A 62 -8.12 -5.08 -3.33
N GLU A 63 -6.97 -4.92 -2.66
CA GLU A 63 -6.92 -4.36 -1.30
C GLU A 63 -7.57 -2.98 -1.18
N LYS A 64 -7.31 -2.08 -2.14
CA LYS A 64 -7.90 -0.73 -2.18
C LYS A 64 -9.43 -0.73 -2.25
N ARG A 65 -10.07 -1.80 -2.71
CA ARG A 65 -11.55 -1.89 -2.73
C ARG A 65 -12.14 -2.14 -1.34
N PHE A 66 -11.33 -2.64 -0.40
CA PHE A 66 -11.77 -3.00 0.95
C PHE A 66 -11.22 -2.05 2.02
N SER A 67 -10.41 -1.04 1.65
CA SER A 67 -9.75 -0.14 2.61
C SER A 67 -10.71 0.77 3.38
N CYS A 68 -11.90 1.03 2.85
CA CYS A 68 -12.87 1.94 3.47
C CYS A 68 -14.03 1.21 4.16
N LEU A 69 -13.95 -0.11 4.35
CA LEU A 69 -15.05 -0.87 4.95
C LEU A 69 -15.11 -0.67 6.46
N PRO A 70 -16.30 -0.37 7.02
CA PRO A 70 -16.48 -0.23 8.45
C PRO A 70 -16.48 -1.60 9.15
N HIS A 71 -16.28 -1.63 10.47
CA HIS A 71 -16.35 -2.83 11.31
C HIS A 71 -15.31 -3.93 11.01
N GLN A 72 -14.14 -3.58 10.48
CA GLN A 72 -13.03 -4.52 10.23
C GLN A 72 -12.51 -5.24 11.48
N ARG A 73 -12.89 -4.84 12.70
CA ARG A 73 -12.54 -5.55 13.95
C ARG A 73 -13.41 -6.78 14.20
N ASN A 74 -14.55 -6.94 13.52
CA ASN A 74 -15.42 -8.10 13.70
C ASN A 74 -14.90 -9.29 12.88
N GLN A 75 -14.68 -10.44 13.54
CA GLN A 75 -14.16 -11.64 12.90
C GLN A 75 -15.06 -12.18 11.77
N ARG A 76 -16.39 -12.09 11.89
CA ARG A 76 -17.31 -12.51 10.83
C ARG A 76 -17.15 -11.64 9.59
N VAL A 77 -17.02 -10.33 9.79
CA VAL A 77 -16.77 -9.35 8.71
C VAL A 77 -15.42 -9.59 8.06
N GLN A 78 -14.36 -9.85 8.85
CA GLN A 78 -13.04 -10.18 8.31
C GLN A 78 -13.04 -11.46 7.45
N ARG A 79 -13.72 -12.53 7.91
CA ARG A 79 -13.86 -13.77 7.13
C ARG A 79 -14.61 -13.52 5.82
N GLY A 80 -15.71 -12.77 5.86
CA GLY A 80 -16.46 -12.38 4.66
C GLY A 80 -15.60 -11.58 3.67
N ILE A 81 -14.85 -10.60 4.17
CA ILE A 81 -13.91 -9.81 3.36
C ILE A 81 -12.84 -10.69 2.73
N SER A 82 -12.26 -11.63 3.48
CA SER A 82 -11.24 -12.55 2.95
C SER A 82 -11.81 -13.42 1.82
N ASN A 83 -13.00 -13.99 2.01
CA ASN A 83 -13.68 -14.78 0.98
C ASN A 83 -13.96 -13.96 -0.28
N LEU A 84 -14.43 -12.72 -0.12
CA LEU A 84 -14.65 -11.80 -1.24
C LEU A 84 -13.36 -11.44 -1.97
N LYS A 85 -12.26 -11.20 -1.24
CA LYS A 85 -10.95 -10.94 -1.84
C LYS A 85 -10.46 -12.13 -2.67
N THR A 86 -10.62 -13.35 -2.16
CA THR A 86 -10.28 -14.58 -2.89
C THR A 86 -11.16 -14.76 -4.13
N ALA A 87 -12.47 -14.56 -4.02
CA ALA A 87 -13.39 -14.62 -5.15
C ALA A 87 -13.06 -13.59 -6.24
N LEU A 88 -12.69 -12.36 -5.85
CA LEU A 88 -12.24 -11.33 -6.78
C LEU A 88 -10.92 -11.68 -7.45
N LEU A 89 -10.00 -12.32 -6.72
CA LEU A 89 -8.74 -12.80 -7.29
C LEU A 89 -9.01 -13.89 -8.34
N ASP A 90 -9.89 -14.84 -8.05
CA ASP A 90 -10.29 -15.89 -8.98
C ASP A 90 -11.00 -15.32 -10.22
N ALA A 91 -11.91 -14.37 -10.02
CA ALA A 91 -12.57 -13.66 -11.12
C ALA A 91 -11.55 -12.89 -12.00
N ALA A 92 -10.55 -12.25 -11.37
CA ALA A 92 -9.48 -11.57 -12.10
C ALA A 92 -8.62 -12.55 -12.91
N ILE A 93 -8.28 -13.72 -12.35
CA ILE A 93 -7.57 -14.78 -13.08
C ILE A 93 -8.41 -15.27 -14.27
N ALA A 94 -9.70 -15.51 -14.06
CA ALA A 94 -10.62 -15.96 -15.12
C ALA A 94 -10.75 -14.94 -16.26
N ASP A 95 -10.94 -13.65 -15.95
CA ASP A 95 -10.99 -12.57 -16.94
C ASP A 95 -9.68 -12.48 -17.75
N ARG A 96 -8.54 -12.61 -17.07
CA ARG A 96 -7.22 -12.59 -17.75
C ARG A 96 -7.03 -13.79 -18.67
N LYS A 97 -7.43 -15.00 -18.26
CA LYS A 97 -7.43 -16.19 -19.11
C LYS A 97 -8.32 -15.99 -20.35
N ARG A 98 -9.52 -15.45 -20.17
CA ARG A 98 -10.45 -15.16 -21.28
C ARG A 98 -9.85 -14.19 -22.29
N ARG A 99 -9.29 -13.07 -21.84
CA ARG A 99 -8.65 -12.06 -22.71
C ARG A 99 -7.43 -12.61 -23.43
N ARG A 100 -6.63 -13.44 -22.76
CA ARG A 100 -5.51 -14.16 -23.38
C ARG A 100 -5.99 -15.05 -24.52
N SER A 101 -7.02 -15.87 -24.30
CA SER A 101 -7.59 -16.73 -25.34
C SER A 101 -8.08 -15.93 -26.54
N GLN A 102 -8.73 -14.78 -26.31
CA GLN A 102 -9.13 -13.87 -27.40
C GLN A 102 -7.92 -13.34 -28.19
N CYS A 103 -6.81 -13.02 -27.51
CA CYS A 103 -5.58 -12.60 -28.18
C CYS A 103 -4.98 -13.74 -29.01
N ILE A 104 -4.97 -14.98 -28.51
CA ILE A 104 -4.50 -16.15 -29.25
C ILE A 104 -5.33 -16.38 -30.51
N LEU A 105 -6.67 -16.30 -30.41
CA LEU A 105 -7.55 -16.42 -31.57
C LEU A 105 -7.28 -15.31 -32.61
N ALA A 106 -7.08 -14.07 -32.16
CA ALA A 106 -6.72 -12.97 -33.04
C ALA A 106 -5.37 -13.19 -33.73
N ILE A 107 -4.37 -13.71 -33.00
CA ILE A 107 -3.06 -14.06 -33.55
C ILE A 107 -3.18 -15.10 -34.65
N VAL A 108 -3.90 -16.20 -34.38
CA VAL A 108 -4.06 -17.30 -35.34
C VAL A 108 -4.73 -16.81 -36.62
N ARG A 109 -5.84 -16.07 -36.49
CA ARG A 109 -6.57 -15.51 -37.64
C ARG A 109 -5.73 -14.51 -38.45
N SER A 110 -5.03 -13.59 -37.76
CA SER A 110 -4.18 -12.62 -38.46
C SER A 110 -2.96 -13.29 -39.10
N LYS A 111 -2.39 -14.33 -38.47
CA LYS A 111 -1.28 -15.10 -39.02
C LYS A 111 -1.66 -15.78 -40.33
N SER A 112 -2.79 -16.49 -40.39
CA SER A 112 -3.22 -17.16 -41.62
C SER A 112 -3.42 -16.18 -42.76
N GLN A 113 -4.04 -15.02 -42.49
CA GLN A 113 -4.24 -13.96 -43.48
C GLN A 113 -2.92 -13.30 -43.94
N LEU A 114 -1.98 -13.10 -43.01
CA LEU A 114 -0.67 -12.51 -43.33
C LEU A 114 0.19 -13.49 -44.14
N GLN A 115 0.13 -14.79 -43.85
CA GLN A 115 0.88 -15.82 -44.58
C GLN A 115 0.36 -16.05 -46.00
N SER A 116 -0.93 -15.84 -46.26
CA SER A 116 -1.49 -15.97 -47.61
C SER A 116 -1.19 -14.77 -48.50
N GLN A 117 -0.95 -13.59 -47.93
CA GLN A 117 -0.79 -12.34 -48.68
C GLN A 117 0.64 -11.80 -48.74
N LEU A 118 1.50 -12.13 -47.76
CA LEU A 118 2.89 -11.67 -47.72
C LEU A 118 3.85 -12.70 -48.32
N ARG A 119 4.92 -12.21 -48.93
CA ARG A 119 6.05 -13.08 -49.33
C ARG A 119 6.63 -13.78 -48.09
N PRO A 120 6.99 -15.08 -48.17
CA PRO A 120 7.50 -15.85 -47.03
C PRO A 120 8.72 -15.24 -46.35
N THR A 121 9.61 -14.59 -47.11
CA THR A 121 10.82 -13.92 -46.59
C THR A 121 10.47 -12.73 -45.71
N ILE A 122 9.55 -11.87 -46.16
CA ILE A 122 9.06 -10.70 -45.42
C ILE A 122 8.34 -11.16 -44.15
N TRP A 123 7.49 -12.18 -44.26
CA TRP A 123 6.79 -12.75 -43.11
C TRP A 123 7.76 -13.30 -42.06
N ARG A 124 8.81 -14.03 -42.46
CA ARG A 124 9.83 -14.53 -41.54
C ARG A 124 10.55 -13.39 -40.80
N ASN A 125 10.92 -12.32 -41.50
CA ASN A 125 11.58 -11.16 -40.91
C ASN A 125 10.68 -10.44 -39.89
N ILE A 126 9.40 -10.24 -40.23
CA ILE A 126 8.41 -9.66 -39.32
C ILE A 126 8.22 -10.55 -38.10
N SER A 127 8.07 -11.86 -38.31
CA SER A 127 7.85 -12.82 -37.23
C SER A 127 9.06 -12.90 -36.29
N SER A 128 10.28 -12.97 -36.82
CA SER A 128 11.51 -13.01 -36.00
C SER A 128 11.68 -11.73 -35.20
N GLN A 129 11.43 -10.57 -35.80
CA GLN A 129 11.50 -9.29 -35.10
C GLN A 129 10.43 -9.17 -34.02
N ASN A 130 9.19 -9.60 -34.30
CA ASN A 130 8.12 -9.61 -33.31
C ASN A 130 8.44 -10.56 -32.14
N GLN A 131 9.03 -11.73 -32.41
CA GLN A 131 9.49 -12.66 -31.37
C GLN A 131 10.57 -12.04 -30.49
N SER A 132 11.56 -11.35 -31.06
CA SER A 132 12.60 -10.64 -30.31
C SER A 132 12.00 -9.57 -29.37
N ILE A 133 11.06 -8.78 -29.90
CA ILE A 133 10.36 -7.75 -29.11
C ILE A 133 9.50 -8.37 -28.01
N CYS A 134 8.79 -9.45 -28.31
CA CYS A 134 7.99 -10.18 -27.33
C CYS A 134 8.86 -10.77 -26.22
N LYS A 135 10.05 -11.31 -26.54
CA LYS A 135 11.02 -11.80 -25.53
C LYS A 135 11.47 -10.67 -24.61
N ARG A 136 11.83 -9.51 -25.17
CA ARG A 136 12.21 -8.33 -24.38
C ARG A 136 11.06 -7.84 -23.50
N LEU A 137 9.86 -7.75 -24.07
CA LEU A 137 8.66 -7.33 -23.34
C LEU A 137 8.35 -8.28 -22.19
N ARG A 138 8.48 -9.60 -22.41
CA ARG A 138 8.32 -10.62 -21.39
C ARG A 138 9.23 -10.36 -20.21
N HIS A 139 10.52 -10.16 -20.47
CA HIS A 139 11.52 -9.92 -19.42
C HIS A 139 11.24 -8.63 -18.64
N GLN A 140 10.83 -7.57 -19.33
CA GLN A 140 10.47 -6.29 -18.71
C GLN A 140 9.23 -6.41 -17.81
N GLU A 141 8.18 -7.10 -18.28
CA GLU A 141 6.96 -7.31 -17.51
C GLU A 141 7.18 -8.23 -16.32
N LYS A 142 7.97 -9.30 -16.50
CA LYS A 142 8.37 -10.20 -15.42
C LYS A 142 9.06 -9.44 -14.29
N ARG A 143 10.13 -8.69 -14.60
CA ARG A 143 10.84 -7.87 -13.60
C ARG A 143 9.91 -6.90 -12.88
N ARG A 144 9.06 -6.19 -13.62
CA ARG A 144 8.09 -5.24 -13.05
C ARG A 144 7.10 -5.93 -12.09
N LEU A 145 6.68 -7.15 -12.39
CA LEU A 145 5.73 -7.91 -11.56
C LEU A 145 6.44 -8.55 -10.37
N GLU A 146 7.67 -9.02 -10.52
CA GLU A 146 8.55 -9.47 -9.42
C GLU A 146 8.79 -8.34 -8.41
N ASP A 147 9.12 -7.13 -8.87
CA ASP A 147 9.28 -5.96 -8.00
C ASP A 147 7.99 -5.66 -7.22
N LYS A 148 6.84 -5.78 -7.88
CA LYS A 148 5.54 -5.61 -7.20
C LYS A 148 5.28 -6.72 -6.19
N LEU A 149 5.65 -7.97 -6.50
CA LEU A 149 5.49 -9.10 -5.60
C LEU A 149 6.37 -8.93 -4.36
N ASN A 150 7.62 -8.48 -4.52
CA ASN A 150 8.53 -8.22 -3.41
C ASN A 150 7.98 -7.14 -2.48
N ARG A 151 7.46 -6.04 -3.03
CA ARG A 151 6.78 -5.00 -2.23
C ARG A 151 5.54 -5.51 -1.50
N LEU A 152 4.79 -6.45 -2.09
CA LEU A 152 3.65 -7.08 -1.40
C LEU A 152 4.13 -7.96 -0.25
N ARG A 153 5.21 -8.73 -0.46
CA ARG A 153 5.83 -9.55 0.58
C ARG A 153 6.31 -8.69 1.76
N GLU A 154 7.04 -7.61 1.50
CA GLU A 154 7.51 -6.65 2.51
C GLU A 154 6.34 -6.08 3.35
N ARG A 155 5.22 -5.73 2.71
CA ARG A 155 4.03 -5.23 3.41
C ARG A 155 3.28 -6.29 4.22
N SER A 156 3.29 -7.52 3.73
CA SER A 156 2.63 -8.65 4.41
C SER A 156 3.43 -9.15 5.61
N GLN A 157 4.75 -8.86 5.65
CA GLN A 157 5.54 -9.13 6.85
C GLN A 157 5.07 -8.18 7.95
N PRO A 158 4.70 -8.70 9.15
CA PRO A 158 4.43 -7.83 10.28
C PRO A 158 5.70 -7.01 10.53
N HIS A 159 5.58 -5.68 10.48
CA HIS A 159 6.67 -4.80 10.90
C HIS A 159 7.13 -5.25 12.29
N LYS A 160 8.30 -5.89 12.38
CA LYS A 160 8.96 -6.25 13.65
C LYS A 160 9.25 -5.02 14.53
N HIS A 161 9.01 -3.82 14.02
CA HIS A 161 9.17 -2.56 14.71
C HIS A 161 7.83 -1.81 14.77
N SER A 162 6.86 -2.37 15.52
CA SER A 162 5.92 -1.50 16.22
C SER A 162 6.70 -0.79 17.32
N THR A 163 7.23 0.40 17.02
CA THR A 163 7.93 1.24 18.01
C THR A 163 6.97 1.80 19.06
N PHE A 164 5.67 1.58 18.92
CA PHE A 164 4.67 2.22 19.76
C PHE A 164 4.50 1.56 21.13
N MET A 165 4.76 0.25 21.25
CA MET A 165 4.76 -0.46 22.53
C MET A 165 5.69 -1.67 22.43
N LYS A 166 6.87 -1.60 23.06
CA LYS A 166 7.63 -2.81 23.40
C LYS A 166 6.74 -3.60 24.36
N MET A 167 6.20 -4.74 23.91
CA MET A 167 5.32 -5.59 24.72
C MET A 167 6.01 -6.14 25.99
N ASN A 168 7.34 -6.11 26.01
CA ASN A 168 8.20 -6.47 27.15
C ASN A 168 8.88 -5.26 27.80
N ALA A 169 8.44 -4.02 27.50
CA ALA A 169 8.90 -2.88 28.29
C ALA A 169 8.22 -2.96 29.66
N ILE A 170 9.04 -3.19 30.68
CA ILE A 170 8.64 -3.03 32.08
C ILE A 170 8.02 -1.63 32.19
N PRO A 171 6.75 -1.49 32.60
CA PRO A 171 6.13 -0.19 32.73
C PRO A 171 6.99 0.65 33.69
N PRO A 172 7.28 1.92 33.38
CA PRO A 172 7.89 2.80 34.38
C PRO A 172 6.99 2.84 35.61
N LYS A 173 7.61 2.73 36.80
CA LYS A 173 6.93 2.70 38.10
C LYS A 173 5.91 3.84 38.18
N ARG A 174 4.63 3.50 38.35
CA ARG A 174 3.53 4.46 38.52
C ARG A 174 3.37 4.77 40.02
N HIS A 175 3.26 6.03 40.38
CA HIS A 175 3.02 6.51 41.74
C HIS A 175 1.60 7.03 41.90
N THR A 176 0.97 6.77 43.04
CA THR A 176 -0.35 7.34 43.41
C THR A 176 -0.21 7.99 44.79
N VAL A 177 -0.75 9.21 44.91
CA VAL A 177 -0.50 10.15 46.01
C VAL A 177 -1.55 9.98 47.11
N ILE A 178 -1.11 9.79 48.36
CA ILE A 178 -1.95 9.93 49.56
C ILE A 178 -1.39 11.13 50.34
N GLY A 179 -2.25 12.08 50.68
CA GLY A 179 -1.84 13.35 51.31
C GLY A 179 -2.02 13.32 52.82
N THR A 180 -0.91 13.24 53.56
CA THR A 180 -0.63 13.93 54.85
C THR A 180 0.81 13.64 55.29
N ASN A 181 1.40 14.53 56.11
CA ASN A 181 2.85 14.60 56.36
C ASN A 181 3.32 13.95 57.67
N GLU A 182 2.47 13.21 58.38
CA GLU A 182 2.81 12.65 59.68
C GLU A 182 2.47 11.16 59.72
N ILE A 183 3.46 10.33 59.38
CA ILE A 183 3.40 8.88 59.55
C ILE A 183 4.65 8.50 60.34
N ASP A 184 4.47 7.96 61.54
CA ASP A 184 5.55 7.46 62.40
C ASP A 184 6.16 6.16 61.84
N ASN A 185 7.42 5.84 62.17
CA ASN A 185 8.15 4.71 61.58
C ASN A 185 7.47 3.35 61.83
N ASP A 186 6.82 3.18 62.98
CA ASP A 186 6.05 1.97 63.28
C ASP A 186 4.77 1.88 62.44
N MET A 187 4.19 3.03 62.08
CA MET A 187 2.99 3.11 61.23
C MET A 187 3.32 2.81 59.76
N ALA A 188 4.53 3.14 59.30
CA ALA A 188 5.02 2.75 57.98
C ALA A 188 5.24 1.23 57.84
N ALA A 189 5.69 0.57 58.91
CA ALA A 189 5.89 -0.88 58.95
C ALA A 189 4.57 -1.67 58.98
N VAL A 190 3.59 -1.20 59.76
CA VAL A 190 2.25 -1.83 59.83
C VAL A 190 1.50 -1.74 58.50
N LEU A 191 1.68 -0.65 57.74
CA LEU A 191 0.97 -0.42 56.48
C LEU A 191 1.63 -1.09 55.26
N ASN A 192 2.76 -1.80 55.41
CA ASN A 192 3.48 -2.51 54.32
C ASN A 192 3.63 -1.67 53.03
N LEU A 193 3.92 -0.39 53.19
CA LEU A 193 4.01 0.54 52.07
C LEU A 193 5.37 0.35 51.36
N GLY A 194 5.38 -0.47 50.30
CA GLY A 194 6.56 -0.74 49.48
C GLY A 194 7.13 0.49 48.74
N PRO A 195 8.15 0.35 47.88
CA PRO A 195 8.90 1.46 47.27
C PRO A 195 8.15 2.24 46.16
N SER A 196 6.83 2.34 46.28
CA SER A 196 5.90 3.06 45.40
C SER A 196 5.25 4.27 46.10
N PHE A 197 5.53 4.49 47.39
CA PHE A 197 4.94 5.58 48.17
C PHE A 197 5.94 6.73 48.35
N ALA A 198 5.52 7.94 47.99
CA ALA A 198 6.24 9.19 48.25
C ALA A 198 5.25 10.23 48.79
N ILE A 199 5.71 11.05 49.74
CA ILE A 199 4.90 12.03 50.47
C ILE A 199 4.79 13.31 49.64
N SER A 200 3.56 13.83 49.45
CA SER A 200 3.33 15.06 48.69
C SER A 200 3.69 16.30 49.52
N ARG A 201 4.24 17.34 48.87
CA ARG A 201 4.42 18.67 49.48
C ARG A 201 3.08 19.38 49.65
N LYS A 202 3.01 20.27 50.65
CA LYS A 202 1.81 21.03 51.05
C LYS A 202 1.35 21.96 49.92
N THR A 203 0.08 21.87 49.55
CA THR A 203 -0.59 22.76 48.60
C THR A 203 -0.72 24.17 49.20
N THR A 204 -0.09 25.15 48.55
CA THR A 204 -0.19 26.59 48.86
C THR A 204 -1.11 27.28 47.86
N ASN A 205 -1.67 28.44 48.20
CA ASN A 205 -2.55 29.20 47.29
C ASN A 205 -1.91 29.45 45.91
N THR A 206 -0.59 29.59 45.87
CA THR A 206 0.19 29.71 44.62
C THR A 206 0.02 28.53 43.67
N THR A 207 -0.03 27.30 44.20
CA THR A 207 -0.24 26.08 43.38
C THR A 207 -1.66 25.98 42.84
N ILE A 208 -2.63 26.55 43.55
CA ILE A 208 -4.03 26.62 43.10
C ILE A 208 -4.16 27.66 41.98
N ASP A 209 -3.50 28.81 42.12
CA ASP A 209 -3.51 29.87 41.10
C ASP A 209 -2.84 29.42 39.80
N GLU A 210 -1.74 28.67 39.88
CA GLU A 210 -1.10 28.08 38.69
C GLU A 210 -2.01 27.09 37.96
N ALA A 211 -2.71 26.24 38.70
CA ALA A 211 -3.66 25.29 38.12
C ALA A 211 -4.85 26.01 37.45
N LEU A 212 -5.40 27.04 38.09
CA LEU A 212 -6.48 27.85 37.55
C LEU A 212 -6.05 28.62 36.29
N CYS A 213 -4.84 29.16 36.27
CA CYS A 213 -4.26 29.83 35.11
C CYS A 213 -4.08 28.87 33.92
N GLY A 214 -3.66 27.63 34.18
CA GLY A 214 -3.57 26.57 33.18
C GLY A 214 -4.93 26.20 32.56
N ILE A 215 -5.97 26.12 33.39
CA ILE A 215 -7.35 25.86 32.92
C ILE A 215 -7.86 27.01 32.06
N HIS A 216 -7.62 28.27 32.46
CA HIS A 216 -8.01 29.44 31.69
C HIS A 216 -7.33 29.46 30.30
N HIS A 217 -6.04 29.14 30.23
CA HIS A 217 -5.32 29.03 28.96
C HIS A 217 -5.90 27.94 28.05
N PHE A 218 -6.29 26.81 28.63
CA PHE A 218 -6.89 25.71 27.89
C PHE A 218 -8.27 26.08 27.32
N VAL A 219 -9.13 26.71 28.11
CA VAL A 219 -10.46 27.17 27.68
C VAL A 219 -10.32 28.22 26.57
N HIS A 220 -9.38 29.15 26.69
CA HIS A 220 -9.11 30.15 25.65
C HIS A 220 -8.67 29.51 24.33
N ARG A 221 -7.80 28.49 24.38
CA ARG A 221 -7.36 27.73 23.19
C ARG A 221 -8.47 26.88 22.58
N LEU A 222 -9.39 26.33 23.39
CA LEU A 222 -10.55 25.61 22.86
C LEU A 222 -11.52 26.55 22.16
N ARG A 223 -11.80 27.73 22.74
CA ARG A 223 -12.64 28.75 22.11
C ARG A 223 -12.05 29.23 20.77
N SER A 224 -10.74 29.44 20.71
CA SER A 224 -10.08 29.85 19.45
C SER A 224 -10.09 28.76 18.37
N ARG A 225 -10.08 27.47 18.77
CA ARG A 225 -10.26 26.34 17.84
C ARG A 225 -11.70 26.23 17.32
N ILE A 226 -12.70 26.47 18.17
CA ILE A 226 -14.12 26.42 17.77
C ILE A 226 -14.46 27.54 16.77
N GLN A 227 -13.92 28.75 16.97
CA GLN A 227 -14.18 29.90 16.08
C GLN A 227 -13.52 29.78 14.69
N ARG A 228 -12.51 28.92 14.50
CA ARG A 228 -11.78 28.79 13.22
C ARG A 228 -12.34 27.73 12.26
N GLY A 229 -13.38 26.99 12.65
CA GLY A 229 -14.00 25.96 11.80
C GLY A 229 -13.09 24.75 11.52
N ALA A 230 -13.67 23.68 10.95
CA ALA A 230 -12.98 22.41 10.76
C ALA A 230 -11.88 22.48 9.68
N THR A 231 -10.66 22.84 10.10
CA THR A 231 -9.47 22.71 9.26
C THR A 231 -8.73 21.41 9.60
N VAL A 232 -8.45 20.68 8.52
CA VAL A 232 -7.65 19.46 8.41
C VAL A 232 -6.53 19.40 9.45
N LEU A 233 -6.47 18.28 10.19
CA LEU A 233 -5.45 17.94 11.18
C LEU A 233 -4.04 18.21 10.62
N ASP A 234 -3.45 19.31 11.05
CA ASP A 234 -2.03 19.55 10.85
C ASP A 234 -1.22 18.68 11.82
N ARG A 235 -0.49 17.72 11.25
CA ARG A 235 0.10 16.57 11.93
C ARG A 235 1.19 16.98 12.93
N GLU A 236 1.76 18.16 12.76
CA GLU A 236 2.79 18.73 13.63
C GLU A 236 2.19 19.24 14.95
N SER A 237 0.98 19.80 14.91
CA SER A 237 0.30 20.33 16.11
C SER A 237 -0.24 19.23 17.05
N THR A 238 -0.39 17.99 16.54
CA THR A 238 -0.90 16.86 17.33
C THR A 238 0.21 16.22 18.18
N LEU A 239 1.48 16.37 17.78
CA LEU A 239 2.63 15.81 18.52
C LEU A 239 3.01 16.61 19.77
N LEU A 240 2.58 17.87 19.87
CA LEU A 240 2.80 18.71 21.06
C LEU A 240 1.66 18.67 22.08
N CYS A 241 0.60 17.89 21.82
CA CYS A 241 -0.59 17.82 22.68
C CYS A 241 -0.67 16.55 23.56
N SER A 242 0.46 15.89 23.84
CA SER A 242 0.52 14.88 24.90
C SER A 242 1.43 15.36 26.04
N MET A 243 0.83 16.04 27.02
CA MET A 243 1.08 15.97 28.48
C MET A 243 0.84 17.33 29.15
N PRO A 244 0.24 17.36 30.36
CA PRO A 244 0.02 18.57 31.13
C PRO A 244 1.24 18.90 32.01
N PHE A 245 2.43 18.97 31.42
CA PHE A 245 3.62 19.44 32.13
C PHE A 245 4.34 20.50 31.31
N PRO A 246 4.76 21.64 31.91
CA PRO A 246 5.41 22.70 31.17
C PRO A 246 6.77 22.24 30.64
N SER A 247 7.01 22.43 29.35
CA SER A 247 8.32 22.27 28.72
C SER A 247 9.09 23.60 28.75
N HIS A 248 9.48 24.07 29.93
CA HIS A 248 10.51 25.12 30.03
C HIS A 248 11.31 24.97 31.31
N PHE A 249 12.56 24.54 31.16
CA PHE A 249 13.68 25.10 31.90
C PHE A 249 14.81 25.33 30.90
N SER A 250 15.02 26.60 30.56
CA SER A 250 16.25 27.13 30.01
C SER A 250 17.33 27.19 31.08
N GLU A 251 18.53 26.76 30.70
CA GLU A 251 19.88 27.21 31.07
C GLU A 251 20.21 27.89 32.43
N ASN A 252 21.33 27.42 32.98
CA ASN A 252 22.38 28.09 33.77
C ASN A 252 22.10 28.49 35.24
N ASN A 253 22.72 27.74 36.16
CA ASN A 253 24.00 28.13 36.81
C ASN A 253 24.64 26.92 37.51
#